data_AF-A0A3B7ATN8-F1
#
_entry.id   AF-A0A3B7ATN8-F1
#
_cell.length_a   1.000
_cell.length_b   1.000
_cell.length_c   1.000
_cell.angle_alpha   90.00
_cell.angle_beta   90.00
_cell.angle_gamma   90.00
#
_symmetry.space_group_name_H-M   'P 1'
#
loop_
_entity.id
_entity.type
_entity.pdbx_description
1 polymer ?
#
loop_
_entity_poly.entity_id
_entity_poly.type
_entity_poly.pdbx_seq_one_letter_code
_entity_poly.pdbx_strand_id
1 'polypeptide(L)'
;MFEQYNSALKKGDEDKWSYTSDTIKVWFDNKKGKPSLRIKGKKSTGKWKEWDEEMHSSSYYDTIWYDQRENSIKGYFYENNDFYELIGKAPTKTLRTYWLNQNNKINEILMYWIPEENTTTDQHLKPIVEWAILNDSSEIKQLYPNNRIVPSKENAKRWKNLLNKYKMYTNNGHK
;
A
#
# COMPACT_ATOMS: atom_id res chain seq x y z
N MET A 1 -1.82 -17.24 -20.79
CA MET A 1 -1.68 -15.89 -20.18
C MET A 1 -1.64 -15.96 -18.65
N PHE A 2 -2.64 -16.50 -17.96
CA PHE A 2 -2.62 -16.61 -16.48
C PHE A 2 -1.34 -17.25 -15.92
N GLU A 3 -0.89 -18.38 -16.48
CA GLU A 3 0.35 -19.03 -16.05
C GLU A 3 1.61 -18.16 -16.25
N GLN A 4 1.65 -17.40 -17.35
CA GLN A 4 2.74 -16.46 -17.64
C GLN A 4 2.70 -15.27 -16.66
N TYR A 5 1.51 -14.74 -16.37
CA TYR A 5 1.33 -13.68 -15.38
C TYR A 5 1.70 -14.15 -13.96
N ASN A 6 1.28 -15.36 -13.58
CA ASN A 6 1.66 -15.99 -12.31
C ASN A 6 3.18 -16.17 -12.22
N SER A 7 3.80 -16.67 -13.28
CA SER A 7 5.26 -16.83 -13.36
C SER A 7 6.00 -15.49 -13.24
N ALA A 8 5.52 -14.45 -13.91
CA ALA A 8 6.08 -13.10 -13.82
C ALA A 8 5.93 -12.49 -12.41
N LEU A 9 4.79 -12.71 -11.74
CA LEU A 9 4.60 -12.30 -10.35
C LEU A 9 5.59 -12.99 -9.41
N LYS A 10 5.85 -14.30 -9.60
CA LYS A 10 6.82 -15.07 -8.79
C LYS A 10 8.26 -14.61 -8.96
N LYS A 11 8.65 -14.24 -10.18
CA LYS A 11 10.02 -13.83 -10.51
C LYS A 11 10.33 -12.40 -10.08
N GLY A 12 9.33 -11.63 -9.65
CA GLY A 12 9.48 -10.20 -9.42
C GLY A 12 9.80 -9.43 -10.70
N ASP A 13 9.54 -10.04 -11.87
CA ASP A 13 10.00 -9.56 -13.17
C ASP A 13 9.45 -8.16 -13.48
N GLU A 14 10.33 -7.30 -13.99
CA GLU A 14 10.12 -5.87 -14.20
C GLU A 14 9.07 -5.56 -15.28
N ASP A 15 8.71 -6.53 -16.12
CA ASP A 15 7.78 -6.30 -17.24
C ASP A 15 6.32 -6.64 -16.91
N LYS A 16 5.87 -6.32 -15.68
CA LYS A 16 4.44 -6.37 -15.30
C LYS A 16 3.57 -5.57 -16.29
N TRP A 17 4.14 -4.56 -16.95
CA TRP A 17 3.52 -3.75 -17.98
C TRP A 17 3.29 -4.47 -19.32
N SER A 18 3.96 -5.60 -19.57
CA SER A 18 3.68 -6.43 -20.76
C SER A 18 2.30 -7.08 -20.68
N TYR A 19 1.74 -7.27 -19.48
CA TYR A 19 0.43 -7.91 -19.27
C TYR A 19 -0.73 -6.93 -19.20
N THR A 20 -0.47 -5.62 -19.20
CA THR A 20 -1.49 -4.58 -19.07
C THR A 20 -1.81 -3.93 -20.41
N SER A 21 -3.01 -3.38 -20.55
CA SER A 21 -3.33 -2.44 -21.63
C SER A 21 -2.62 -1.09 -21.43
N ASP A 22 -2.63 -0.24 -22.45
CA ASP A 22 -1.98 1.07 -22.39
C ASP A 22 -2.63 2.02 -21.38
N THR A 23 -3.93 1.84 -21.13
CA THR A 23 -4.65 2.53 -20.05
C THR A 23 -5.37 1.50 -19.19
N ILE A 24 -5.20 1.63 -17.88
CA ILE A 24 -5.77 0.76 -16.87
C ILE A 24 -6.67 1.61 -15.96
N LYS A 25 -7.89 1.14 -15.71
CA LYS A 25 -8.77 1.72 -14.69
C LYS A 25 -8.54 1.02 -13.37
N VAL A 26 -8.25 1.78 -12.32
CA VAL A 26 -8.06 1.27 -10.96
C VAL A 26 -9.20 1.76 -10.09
N TRP A 27 -9.91 0.81 -9.48
CA TRP A 27 -11.01 1.01 -8.57
C TRP A 27 -10.58 0.62 -7.15
N PHE A 28 -11.15 1.30 -6.16
CA PHE A 28 -10.88 1.07 -4.75
C PHE A 28 -12.21 0.80 -4.03
N ASP A 29 -12.23 -0.22 -3.19
CA ASP A 29 -13.39 -0.77 -2.44
C ASP A 29 -14.49 -1.35 -3.33
N ASN A 30 -15.03 -0.56 -4.24
CA ASN A 30 -16.08 -0.95 -5.15
C ASN A 30 -15.96 -0.17 -6.47
N LYS A 31 -16.71 -0.61 -7.49
CA LYS A 31 -16.76 0.08 -8.80
C LYS A 31 -17.76 1.25 -8.80
N LYS A 32 -17.70 2.15 -7.82
CA LYS A 32 -18.51 3.39 -7.81
C LYS A 32 -17.62 4.62 -7.98
N GLY A 33 -18.18 5.64 -8.63
CA GLY A 33 -17.48 6.90 -8.89
C GLY A 33 -16.55 6.86 -10.10
N LYS A 34 -15.51 7.70 -10.08
CA LYS A 34 -14.52 7.77 -11.16
C LYS A 34 -13.29 6.92 -10.82
N PRO A 35 -12.84 6.02 -11.71
CA PRO A 35 -11.64 5.24 -11.46
C PRO A 35 -10.39 6.11 -11.52
N SER A 36 -9.34 5.67 -10.83
CA SER A 36 -7.98 6.18 -11.04
C SER A 36 -7.42 5.61 -12.33
N LEU A 37 -6.90 6.46 -13.22
CA LEU A 37 -6.31 6.01 -14.48
C LEU A 37 -4.79 5.82 -14.34
N ARG A 38 -4.30 4.66 -14.75
CA ARG A 38 -2.86 4.40 -14.93
C ARG A 38 -2.56 4.24 -16.42
N ILE A 39 -1.62 5.01 -16.93
CA ILE A 39 -1.22 5.00 -18.33
C ILE A 39 0.18 4.40 -18.43
N LYS A 40 0.35 3.39 -19.29
CA LYS A 40 1.64 2.73 -19.52
C LYS A 40 2.69 3.75 -19.96
N GLY A 41 3.90 3.62 -19.41
CA GLY A 41 5.01 4.55 -19.66
C GLY A 41 4.90 5.91 -18.94
N LYS A 42 3.73 6.25 -18.38
CA LYS A 42 3.58 7.44 -17.55
C LYS A 42 3.95 7.11 -16.11
N LYS A 43 5.02 7.72 -15.61
CA LYS A 43 5.36 7.63 -14.19
C LYS A 43 4.19 8.19 -13.38
N SER A 44 3.72 7.42 -12.39
CA SER A 44 2.86 7.98 -11.34
C SER A 44 3.58 9.18 -10.70
N THR A 45 2.84 10.20 -10.32
CA THR A 45 3.34 11.41 -9.68
C THR A 45 2.46 11.73 -8.46
N GLY A 46 3.01 12.44 -7.48
CA GLY A 46 2.26 12.91 -6.31
C GLY A 46 2.89 12.50 -4.99
N LYS A 47 2.45 13.18 -3.92
CA LYS A 47 3.04 13.08 -2.58
C LYS A 47 2.99 11.67 -1.97
N TRP A 48 1.93 10.90 -2.25
CA TRP A 48 1.83 9.51 -1.80
C TRP A 48 2.86 8.60 -2.46
N LYS A 49 3.18 8.84 -3.73
CA LYS A 49 4.24 8.07 -4.39
C LYS A 49 5.60 8.38 -3.78
N GLU A 50 5.90 9.66 -3.57
CA GLU A 50 7.16 10.08 -2.93
C GLU A 50 7.29 9.48 -1.51
N TRP A 51 6.17 9.43 -0.78
CA TRP A 51 6.09 8.74 0.49
C TRP A 51 6.35 7.24 0.37
N ASP A 52 5.68 6.56 -0.56
CA ASP A 52 5.81 5.12 -0.78
C ASP A 52 7.23 4.71 -1.20
N GLU A 53 7.87 5.53 -2.04
CA GLU A 53 9.28 5.34 -2.43
C GLU A 53 10.21 5.47 -1.21
N GLU A 54 10.00 6.49 -0.37
CA GLU A 54 10.80 6.68 0.84
C GLU A 54 10.51 5.61 1.91
N MET A 55 9.30 5.07 1.98
CA MET A 55 8.88 4.02 2.92
C MET A 55 9.06 2.60 2.35
N HIS A 56 9.71 2.44 1.21
CA HIS A 56 9.96 1.15 0.55
C HIS A 56 8.72 0.26 0.46
N SER A 57 7.61 0.85 -0.01
CA SER A 57 6.36 0.12 -0.18
C SER A 57 6.55 -1.12 -1.05
N SER A 58 6.05 -2.25 -0.55
CA SER A 58 6.15 -3.55 -1.19
C SER A 58 4.81 -4.26 -1.18
N SER A 59 4.63 -5.19 -2.12
CA SER A 59 3.47 -6.05 -2.13
C SER A 59 3.85 -7.45 -2.57
N TYR A 60 3.33 -8.45 -1.88
CA TYR A 60 3.42 -9.85 -2.27
C TYR A 60 2.00 -10.44 -2.34
N TYR A 61 1.88 -11.59 -2.96
CA TYR A 61 0.61 -12.30 -3.04
C TYR A 61 0.71 -13.61 -2.26
N ASP A 62 -0.43 -14.03 -1.72
CA ASP A 62 -0.58 -15.31 -1.04
C ASP A 62 -1.18 -16.34 -2.01
N THR A 63 -2.37 -16.05 -2.53
CA THR A 63 -3.05 -16.91 -3.50
C THR A 63 -3.53 -16.09 -4.69
N ILE A 64 -3.44 -16.65 -5.89
CA ILE A 64 -4.06 -16.11 -7.11
C ILE A 64 -4.78 -17.22 -7.88
N TRP A 65 -5.88 -16.88 -8.55
CA TRP A 65 -6.66 -17.80 -9.37
C TRP A 65 -7.28 -17.09 -10.57
N TYR A 66 -7.67 -17.88 -11.57
CA TYR A 66 -8.38 -17.39 -12.75
C TYR A 66 -9.87 -17.68 -12.63
N ASP A 67 -10.70 -16.65 -12.77
CA ASP A 67 -12.14 -16.74 -12.85
C ASP A 67 -12.57 -16.71 -14.32
N GLN A 68 -12.90 -17.90 -14.85
CA GLN A 68 -13.32 -18.08 -16.24
C GLN A 68 -14.64 -17.36 -16.55
N ARG A 69 -15.55 -17.21 -15.58
CA ARG A 69 -16.88 -16.62 -15.80
C ARG A 69 -16.79 -15.13 -16.01
N GLU A 70 -15.90 -14.48 -15.26
CA GLU A 70 -15.68 -13.04 -15.34
C GLU A 70 -14.50 -12.64 -16.25
N ASN A 71 -13.80 -13.62 -16.84
CA ASN A 71 -12.56 -13.41 -17.58
C ASN A 71 -11.56 -12.54 -16.78
N SER A 72 -11.31 -12.93 -15.53
CA SER A 72 -10.51 -12.13 -14.59
C SER A 72 -9.52 -12.98 -13.79
N ILE A 73 -8.44 -12.35 -13.35
CA ILE A 73 -7.51 -12.93 -12.39
C ILE A 73 -7.83 -12.32 -11.03
N LYS A 74 -8.02 -13.16 -10.02
CA LYS A 74 -8.29 -12.74 -8.64
C LYS A 74 -7.18 -13.21 -7.73
N GLY A 75 -6.97 -12.53 -6.61
CA GLY A 75 -5.97 -12.95 -5.65
C GLY A 75 -5.94 -12.16 -4.36
N TYR A 76 -5.38 -12.79 -3.33
CA TYR A 76 -5.07 -12.14 -2.06
C TYR A 76 -3.64 -11.61 -2.10
N PHE A 77 -3.51 -10.33 -1.77
CA PHE A 77 -2.25 -9.60 -1.76
C PHE A 77 -2.06 -8.95 -0.40
N TYR A 78 -0.82 -8.91 0.04
CA TYR A 78 -0.40 -8.20 1.24
C TYR A 78 0.43 -6.99 0.83
N GLU A 79 0.05 -5.83 1.34
CA GLU A 79 0.77 -4.58 1.19
C GLU A 79 1.52 -4.28 2.48
N ASN A 80 2.81 -3.97 2.36
CA ASN A 80 3.64 -3.60 3.49
C ASN A 80 4.55 -2.43 3.14
N ASN A 81 5.05 -1.74 4.15
CA ASN A 81 6.06 -0.69 4.00
C ASN A 81 6.79 -0.50 5.34
N ASP A 82 7.92 0.21 5.30
CA ASP A 82 8.72 0.53 6.49
C ASP A 82 7.87 1.18 7.59
N PHE A 83 6.89 2.00 7.22
CA PHE A 83 6.02 2.68 8.18
C PHE A 83 5.18 1.68 8.99
N TYR A 84 4.57 0.69 8.35
CA TYR A 84 3.80 -0.37 9.01
C TYR A 84 4.68 -1.19 9.95
N GLU A 85 5.88 -1.57 9.48
CA GLU A 85 6.84 -2.31 10.32
C GLU A 85 7.26 -1.50 11.55
N LEU A 86 7.55 -0.21 11.38
CA LEU A 86 7.99 0.67 12.47
C LEU A 86 6.91 0.92 13.52
N ILE A 87 5.63 0.94 13.14
CA ILE A 87 4.52 1.07 14.09
C ILE A 87 4.06 -0.28 14.66
N GLY A 88 4.66 -1.40 14.23
CA GLY A 88 4.28 -2.74 14.68
C GLY A 88 2.99 -3.28 14.05
N LYS A 89 2.55 -2.71 12.92
CA LYS A 89 1.36 -3.13 12.20
C LYS A 89 1.71 -4.22 11.20
N ALA A 90 0.92 -5.30 11.18
CA ALA A 90 1.03 -6.35 10.17
C ALA A 90 0.71 -5.83 8.75
N PRO A 91 1.22 -6.51 7.69
CA PRO A 91 0.89 -6.20 6.31
C PRO A 91 -0.63 -6.16 6.07
N THR A 92 -1.08 -5.22 5.25
CA THR A 92 -2.49 -5.04 4.92
C THR A 92 -2.93 -6.04 3.87
N LYS A 93 -3.94 -6.86 4.17
CA LYS A 93 -4.51 -7.80 3.19
C LYS A 93 -5.54 -7.14 2.28
N THR A 94 -5.41 -7.39 0.98
CA THR A 94 -6.29 -6.91 -0.08
C THR A 94 -6.73 -8.06 -0.97
N LEU A 95 -7.99 -8.07 -1.37
CA LEU A 95 -8.46 -8.85 -2.51
C LEU A 95 -8.32 -7.98 -3.77
N ARG A 96 -7.63 -8.48 -4.78
CA ARG A 96 -7.46 -7.78 -6.05
C ARG A 96 -8.09 -8.57 -7.18
N THR A 97 -8.88 -7.89 -8.01
CA THR A 97 -9.46 -8.44 -9.24
C THR A 97 -8.91 -7.70 -10.44
N TYR A 98 -8.34 -8.42 -11.39
CA TYR A 98 -7.75 -7.94 -12.63
C TYR A 98 -8.61 -8.44 -13.79
N TRP A 99 -9.42 -7.57 -14.40
CA TRP A 99 -10.21 -7.95 -15.58
C TRP A 99 -9.38 -7.85 -16.85
N LEU A 100 -9.62 -8.81 -17.74
CA LEU A 100 -8.93 -8.92 -19.02
C LEU A 100 -9.82 -8.40 -20.14
N ASN A 101 -9.24 -7.64 -21.06
CA ASN A 101 -9.89 -7.27 -22.30
C ASN A 101 -9.84 -8.42 -23.33
N GLN A 102 -10.41 -8.20 -24.52
CA GLN A 102 -10.44 -9.16 -25.62
C GLN A 102 -9.03 -9.60 -26.10
N ASN A 103 -7.99 -8.81 -25.82
CA ASN A 103 -6.60 -9.12 -26.16
C ASN A 103 -5.85 -9.82 -25.02
N ASN A 104 -6.57 -10.31 -24.00
CA ASN A 104 -6.01 -10.91 -22.79
C ASN A 104 -5.02 -9.99 -22.04
N LYS A 105 -5.26 -8.67 -22.09
CA LYS A 105 -4.50 -7.68 -21.31
C LYS A 105 -5.34 -7.15 -20.17
N ILE A 106 -4.71 -6.92 -19.02
CA ILE A 106 -5.33 -6.30 -17.85
C ILE A 106 -5.71 -4.86 -18.20
N ASN A 107 -7.01 -4.56 -18.18
CA ASN A 107 -7.53 -3.21 -18.46
C ASN A 107 -8.24 -2.58 -17.26
N GLU A 108 -8.66 -3.39 -16.28
CA GLU A 108 -9.25 -2.90 -15.05
C GLU A 108 -8.71 -3.67 -13.83
N ILE A 109 -8.55 -2.94 -12.74
CA ILE A 109 -8.13 -3.47 -11.43
C ILE A 109 -9.15 -2.98 -10.40
N LEU A 110 -9.63 -3.87 -9.54
CA LEU A 110 -10.33 -3.51 -8.31
C LEU A 110 -9.47 -3.95 -7.13
N MET A 111 -9.22 -3.05 -6.21
CA MET A 111 -8.55 -3.31 -4.93
C MET A 111 -9.57 -3.17 -3.82
N TYR A 112 -9.80 -4.25 -3.07
CA TYR A 112 -10.69 -4.29 -1.92
C TYR A 112 -9.87 -4.62 -0.67
N TRP A 113 -9.85 -3.71 0.31
CA TRP A 113 -9.23 -3.98 1.61
C TRP A 113 -10.16 -4.83 2.45
N ILE A 114 -9.64 -5.92 3.04
CA ILE A 114 -10.43 -6.86 3.83
C ILE A 114 -10.46 -6.36 5.28
N PRO A 115 -11.55 -5.73 5.78
CA PRO A 115 -11.48 -4.97 7.03
C PRO A 115 -11.21 -5.85 8.25
N GLU A 116 -11.77 -7.06 8.28
CA GLU A 116 -11.66 -8.01 9.40
C GLU A 116 -10.23 -8.52 9.61
N GLU A 117 -9.39 -8.49 8.57
CA GLU A 117 -8.00 -8.93 8.63
C GLU A 117 -7.00 -7.79 8.83
N ASN A 118 -7.48 -6.54 8.96
CA ASN A 118 -6.65 -5.36 9.01
C ASN A 118 -6.91 -4.57 10.30
N THR A 119 -5.98 -4.65 11.27
CA THR A 119 -5.97 -3.72 12.40
C THR A 119 -5.81 -2.29 11.90
N THR A 120 -6.52 -1.33 12.50
CA THR A 120 -6.47 0.05 12.03
C THR A 120 -5.11 0.67 12.33
N THR A 121 -4.60 1.49 11.41
CA THR A 121 -3.35 2.24 11.61
C THR A 121 -3.40 3.08 12.89
N ASP A 122 -4.57 3.63 13.22
CA ASP A 122 -4.76 4.48 14.40
C ASP A 122 -4.51 3.75 15.73
N GLN A 123 -4.83 2.44 15.81
CA GLN A 123 -4.56 1.65 17.02
C GLN A 123 -3.07 1.54 17.31
N HIS A 124 -2.26 1.37 16.27
CA HIS A 124 -0.80 1.27 16.38
C HIS A 124 -0.15 2.64 16.56
N LEU A 125 -0.72 3.69 15.96
CA LEU A 125 -0.22 5.05 16.10
C LEU A 125 -0.52 5.68 17.47
N LYS A 126 -1.64 5.33 18.11
CA LYS A 126 -2.08 5.94 19.36
C LYS A 126 -0.97 6.05 20.43
N PRO A 127 -0.30 4.96 20.85
CA PRO A 127 0.73 5.05 21.89
C PRO A 127 1.95 5.89 21.45
N ILE A 128 2.28 5.87 20.16
CA ILE A 128 3.38 6.66 19.59
C ILE A 128 3.04 8.15 19.61
N VAL A 129 1.82 8.51 19.23
CA VAL A 129 1.31 9.89 19.23
C VAL A 129 1.24 10.41 20.67
N GLU A 130 0.72 9.62 21.60
CA GLU A 130 0.66 9.97 23.04
C GLU A 130 2.06 10.23 23.60
N TRP A 131 3.03 9.36 23.32
CA TRP A 131 4.43 9.59 23.69
C TRP A 131 5.00 10.85 23.03
N ALA A 132 4.76 11.06 21.74
CA ALA A 132 5.31 12.19 21.00
C ALA A 132 4.71 13.53 21.44
N ILE A 133 3.46 13.56 21.90
CA ILE A 133 2.85 14.75 22.50
C ILE A 133 3.63 15.19 23.75
N LEU A 134 4.16 14.26 24.53
CA LEU A 134 4.91 14.55 25.75
C LEU A 134 6.40 14.85 25.48
N ASN A 135 6.99 14.22 24.46
CA ASN A 135 8.44 14.23 24.25
C ASN A 135 8.90 15.05 23.03
N ASP A 136 8.05 15.24 22.02
CA ASP A 136 8.37 15.94 20.76
C ASP A 136 7.13 16.64 20.17
N SER A 137 6.44 17.42 21.01
CA SER A 137 5.09 17.93 20.71
C SER A 137 5.01 18.80 19.45
N SER A 138 6.08 19.55 19.14
CA SER A 138 6.19 20.38 17.95
C SER A 138 6.25 19.55 16.68
N GLU A 139 6.96 18.42 16.71
CA GLU A 139 7.16 17.55 15.56
C GLU A 139 5.86 16.82 15.22
N ILE A 140 5.22 16.19 16.22
CA ILE A 140 4.00 15.42 15.97
C ILE A 140 2.84 16.30 15.49
N LYS A 141 2.73 17.55 15.95
CA LYS A 141 1.72 18.50 15.46
C LYS A 141 1.88 18.81 13.97
N GLN A 142 3.10 18.80 13.45
CA GLN A 142 3.37 19.02 12.03
C GLN A 142 3.22 17.74 11.20
N LEU A 143 3.58 16.58 11.75
CA LEU A 143 3.54 15.30 11.04
C LEU A 143 2.16 14.66 10.99
N TYR A 144 1.35 14.88 12.02
CA TYR A 144 0.04 14.27 12.19
C TYR A 144 -1.06 15.30 12.54
N PRO A 145 -1.21 16.38 11.73
CA PRO A 145 -2.22 17.40 12.00
C PRO A 145 -3.62 16.79 11.88
N ASN A 146 -4.50 17.12 12.83
CA ASN A 146 -5.89 16.68 12.85
C ASN A 146 -6.05 15.14 12.73
N ASN A 147 -5.13 14.39 13.34
CA ASN A 147 -5.10 12.94 13.32
C ASN A 147 -5.00 12.34 11.90
N ARG A 148 -4.23 12.96 11.01
CA ARG A 148 -4.05 12.50 9.63
C ARG A 148 -2.59 12.51 9.21
N ILE A 149 -2.17 11.44 8.53
CA ILE A 149 -0.86 11.38 7.88
C ILE A 149 -0.88 12.34 6.69
N VAL A 150 0.08 13.26 6.65
CA VAL A 150 0.30 14.14 5.51
C VAL A 150 1.47 13.56 4.68
N PRO A 151 1.21 12.95 3.52
CA PRO A 151 2.27 12.33 2.73
C PRO A 151 3.19 13.39 2.12
N SER A 152 4.48 13.09 2.12
CA SER A 152 5.54 13.69 1.30
C SER A 152 6.83 12.90 1.56
N LYS A 153 7.83 13.05 0.69
CA LYS A 153 9.17 12.49 0.95
C LYS A 153 9.73 12.96 2.31
N GLU A 154 9.60 14.25 2.60
CA GLU A 154 10.14 14.85 3.82
C GLU A 154 9.43 14.33 5.07
N ASN A 155 8.11 14.29 5.05
CA ASN A 155 7.35 13.76 6.18
C ASN A 155 7.61 12.27 6.39
N ALA A 156 7.88 11.50 5.33
CA ALA A 156 8.25 10.09 5.47
C ALA A 156 9.55 9.92 6.28
N LYS A 157 10.58 10.71 5.96
CA LYS A 157 11.85 10.72 6.71
C LYS A 157 11.67 11.15 8.16
N ARG A 158 10.90 12.20 8.38
CA ARG A 158 10.61 12.73 9.71
C ARG A 158 9.84 11.72 10.57
N TRP A 159 8.86 11.02 9.98
CA TRP A 159 8.18 9.90 10.62
C TRP A 159 9.15 8.79 11.00
N LYS A 160 10.04 8.35 10.09
CA LYS A 160 11.08 7.35 10.42
C LYS A 160 11.92 7.76 11.63
N ASN A 161 12.35 9.02 11.68
CA ASN A 161 13.12 9.55 12.81
C ASN A 161 12.32 9.52 14.12
N LEU A 162 11.07 9.99 14.11
CA LEU A 162 10.21 9.98 15.29
C LEU A 162 9.96 8.54 15.81
N LEU A 163 9.69 7.60 14.89
CA LEU A 163 9.44 6.20 15.21
C LEU A 163 10.69 5.52 15.79
N ASN A 164 11.87 5.82 15.26
CA ASN A 164 13.12 5.33 15.81
C ASN A 164 13.38 5.86 17.23
N LYS A 165 13.09 7.14 17.52
CA LYS A 165 13.17 7.69 18.89
C LYS A 165 12.23 6.93 19.83
N TYR A 166 10.99 6.69 19.42
CA TYR A 166 10.02 5.93 20.22
C TYR A 166 10.47 4.49 20.48
N LYS A 167 11.01 3.82 19.46
CA LYS A 167 11.56 2.46 19.60
C LYS A 167 12.73 2.41 20.59
N MET A 168 13.62 3.41 20.58
CA MET A 168 14.69 3.52 21.57
C MET A 168 14.14 3.73 22.99
N TYR A 169 13.13 4.58 23.14
CA TYR A 169 12.47 4.82 24.43
C TYR A 169 11.86 3.53 25.03
N THR A 170 11.14 2.75 24.22
CA THR A 170 10.49 1.51 24.66
C THR A 170 11.47 0.37 24.91
N ASN A 171 12.56 0.28 24.14
CA ASN A 171 13.63 -0.69 24.36
C ASN A 171 14.40 -0.46 25.67
N ASN A 172 14.42 0.77 26.19
CA ASN A 172 15.05 1.11 27.46
C ASN A 172 14.18 0.78 28.70
N GLY A 173 13.10 0.00 28.54
CA GLY A 173 12.30 -0.51 29.65
C GLY A 173 11.13 0.39 30.07
N HIS A 174 10.86 1.46 29.33
CA HIS A 174 9.66 2.28 29.54
C HIS A 174 8.51 1.71 28.71
N LYS A 175 7.65 0.90 29.34
CA LYS A 175 6.37 0.46 28.79
C LYS A 175 5.23 1.19 29.46
#